data_AF-A0A553RFW6-F1
#
_entry.id   AF-A0A553RFW6-F1
#
_cell.length_a   1.000
_cell.length_b   1.000
_cell.length_c   1.000
_cell.angle_alpha   90.00
_cell.angle_beta   90.00
_cell.angle_gamma   90.00
#
_symmetry.space_group_name_H-M   'P 1'
#
loop_
_entity.id
_entity.type
_entity.pdbx_description
1 polymer ?
#
loop_
_entity_poly.entity_id
_entity_poly.type
_entity_poly.pdbx_seq_one_letter_code
_entity_poly.pdbx_strand_id
1 'polypeptide(L)'
;MAITAEDVTLEEIIPISYDFSVVEGEKHTNTLIYTPFFSSPDELAVVGADTRVRVTFLEDELELRFPFGSHTRLFLSEVNRAWNDVCQQYPKEEPTFDWLTKYLTVSKKVRMPRKAIKATTSKMNQSKK
;
A
#
# COMPACT_ATOMS: atom_id res chain seq x y z
N MET A 1 -18.98 11.38 -2.26
CA MET A 1 -19.41 9.96 -2.27
C MET A 1 -18.91 9.34 -0.99
N ALA A 2 -19.79 8.69 -0.22
CA ALA A 2 -19.37 7.81 0.86
C ALA A 2 -19.20 6.41 0.25
N ILE A 3 -18.08 5.74 0.54
CA ILE A 3 -17.86 4.35 0.16
C ILE A 3 -18.47 3.50 1.27
N THR A 4 -19.39 2.59 0.94
CA THR A 4 -20.03 1.68 1.89
C THR A 4 -19.52 0.26 1.72
N ALA A 5 -19.88 -0.63 2.65
CA ALA A 5 -19.43 -2.02 2.61
C ALA A 5 -20.02 -2.79 1.41
N GLU A 6 -21.24 -2.45 0.95
CA GLU A 6 -21.82 -3.05 -0.26
C GLU A 6 -21.13 -2.61 -1.56
N ASP A 7 -20.38 -1.50 -1.55
CA ASP A 7 -19.67 -0.99 -2.73
C ASP A 7 -18.31 -1.66 -2.96
N VAL A 8 -17.84 -2.50 -2.03
CA VAL A 8 -16.48 -3.06 -2.06
C VAL A 8 -16.50 -4.58 -2.09
N THR A 9 -15.67 -5.15 -2.98
CA THR A 9 -15.45 -6.60 -3.07
C THR A 9 -13.96 -6.90 -3.06
N LEU A 10 -13.58 -8.10 -2.64
CA LEU A 10 -12.20 -8.54 -2.68
C LEU A 10 -11.72 -8.64 -4.13
N GLU A 11 -10.79 -7.76 -4.51
CA GLU A 11 -10.15 -7.76 -5.83
C GLU A 11 -8.88 -8.60 -5.84
N GLU A 12 -7.98 -8.33 -4.89
CA GLU A 12 -6.65 -8.95 -4.82
C GLU A 12 -6.23 -9.22 -3.38
N ILE A 13 -5.35 -10.20 -3.19
CA ILE A 13 -4.74 -10.56 -1.92
C ILE A 13 -3.23 -10.42 -2.06
N ILE A 14 -2.62 -9.58 -1.23
CA ILE A 14 -1.18 -9.39 -1.14
C ILE A 14 -0.73 -9.85 0.24
N PRO A 15 -0.13 -11.06 0.37
CA PRO A 15 0.36 -11.54 1.65
C PRO A 15 1.62 -10.77 2.08
N ILE A 16 1.75 -10.52 3.39
CA ILE A 16 2.96 -9.94 3.96
C ILE A 16 3.96 -11.07 4.16
N SER A 17 4.92 -11.19 3.24
CA SER A 17 6.00 -12.19 3.21
C SER A 17 7.33 -11.51 2.84
N TYR A 18 8.45 -12.23 2.75
CA TYR A 18 9.75 -11.61 2.45
C TYR A 18 9.84 -10.80 1.15
N ASP A 19 8.96 -11.06 0.17
CA ASP A 19 8.88 -10.31 -1.08
C ASP A 19 8.02 -9.04 -0.99
N PHE A 20 7.38 -8.82 0.15
CA PHE A 20 6.58 -7.64 0.43
C PHE A 20 7.47 -6.53 0.99
N SER A 21 7.37 -5.33 0.45
CA SER A 21 8.00 -4.16 1.04
C SER A 21 7.11 -2.95 0.91
N VAL A 22 7.22 -2.08 1.90
CA VAL A 22 6.54 -0.80 1.95
C VAL A 22 7.60 0.26 2.11
N VAL A 23 7.50 1.31 1.30
CA VAL A 23 8.46 2.39 1.30
C VAL A 23 7.70 3.70 1.27
N GLU A 24 7.95 4.57 2.25
CA GLU A 24 7.34 5.88 2.27
C GLU A 24 8.09 6.81 1.30
N GLY A 25 7.33 7.52 0.47
CA GLY A 25 7.85 8.50 -0.47
C GLY A 25 7.77 9.89 0.11
N GLU A 26 8.92 10.44 0.53
CA GLU A 26 9.03 11.84 0.89
C GLU A 26 9.26 12.68 -0.38
N LYS A 27 8.50 13.77 -0.53
CA LYS A 27 8.78 14.78 -1.55
C LYS A 27 9.84 15.74 -1.02
N HIS A 28 11.10 15.39 -1.21
CA HIS A 28 12.17 16.34 -1.01
C HIS A 28 12.44 17.09 -2.34
N THR A 29 11.95 18.32 -2.45
CA THR A 29 11.98 19.13 -3.70
C THR A 29 11.20 18.49 -4.86
N ASN A 30 11.69 18.56 -6.11
CA ASN A 30 11.02 18.03 -7.30
C ASN A 30 11.27 16.52 -7.53
N THR A 31 11.82 15.84 -6.53
CA THR A 31 12.22 14.42 -6.57
C THR A 31 11.50 13.66 -5.46
N LEU A 32 10.99 12.47 -5.78
CA LEU A 32 10.49 11.53 -4.77
C LEU A 32 11.65 10.71 -4.24
N ILE A 33 11.85 10.74 -2.93
CA ILE A 33 12.83 9.91 -2.25
C ILE A 33 12.05 8.85 -1.47
N TYR A 34 12.39 7.59 -1.69
CA TYR A 34 11.75 6.45 -1.05
C TYR A 34 12.62 5.98 0.13
N THR A 35 12.09 6.11 1.34
CA THR A 35 12.75 5.67 2.58
C THR A 35 12.07 4.42 3.13
N PRO A 36 12.84 3.39 3.53
CA PRO A 36 12.26 2.15 4.04
C PRO A 36 11.36 2.44 5.23
N PHE A 37 10.21 1.78 5.24
CA PHE A 37 9.10 2.07 6.14
C PHE A 37 9.34 1.69 7.61
N PHE A 38 10.49 1.10 7.93
CA PHE A 38 10.91 0.79 9.31
C PHE A 38 11.37 2.01 10.11
N SER A 39 11.55 3.17 9.46
CA SER A 39 11.81 4.42 10.15
C SER A 39 10.58 4.87 10.93
N SER A 40 10.79 5.30 12.17
CA SER A 40 9.78 5.72 13.16
C SER A 40 8.53 6.38 12.54
N PRO A 41 7.31 5.83 12.77
CA PRO A 41 6.05 6.50 12.41
C PRO A 41 5.88 7.89 13.06
N ASP A 42 6.70 8.18 14.08
CA ASP A 42 6.73 9.44 14.81
C ASP A 42 7.67 10.51 14.23
N GLU A 43 8.59 10.15 13.32
CA GLU A 43 9.48 11.12 12.65
C GLU A 43 8.99 11.57 11.26
N LEU A 44 8.01 10.90 10.66
CA LEU A 44 7.64 11.06 9.24
C LEU A 44 6.56 12.12 8.96
N ALA A 45 6.39 13.09 9.86
CA ALA A 45 5.40 14.14 9.66
C ALA A 45 6.00 15.34 8.91
N VAL A 46 5.97 15.32 7.57
CA VAL A 46 5.71 16.57 6.85
C VAL A 46 4.28 16.98 7.20
N VAL A 47 4.14 17.74 8.27
CA VAL A 47 2.86 18.11 8.89
C VAL A 47 1.92 18.71 7.83
N GLY A 48 0.83 18.00 7.53
CA GLY A 48 -0.25 18.48 6.66
C GLY A 48 -0.25 17.99 5.20
N ALA A 49 0.65 17.08 4.81
CA ALA A 49 0.65 16.49 3.47
C ALA A 49 0.13 15.04 3.44
N ASP A 50 -0.48 14.65 2.32
CA ASP A 50 -0.87 13.25 2.07
C ASP A 50 0.36 12.35 2.01
N THR A 51 0.26 11.18 2.65
CA THR A 51 1.34 10.20 2.67
C THR A 51 1.35 9.41 1.37
N ARG A 52 2.49 9.40 0.68
CA ARG A 52 2.70 8.54 -0.49
C ARG A 52 3.46 7.30 -0.07
N VAL A 53 2.94 6.15 -0.44
CA VAL A 53 3.52 4.87 -0.10
C VAL A 53 3.68 4.07 -1.38
N ARG A 54 4.84 3.46 -1.55
CA ARG A 54 5.03 2.45 -2.57
C ARG A 54 5.05 1.08 -1.92
N VAL A 55 4.14 0.24 -2.34
CA VAL A 55 4.07 -1.17 -1.97
C VAL A 55 4.68 -1.95 -3.13
N THR A 56 5.65 -2.81 -2.82
CA THR A 56 6.23 -3.73 -3.79
C THR A 56 5.96 -5.14 -3.32
N PHE A 57 5.48 -5.99 -4.22
CA PHE A 57 5.30 -7.41 -3.95
C PHE A 57 5.74 -8.20 -5.19
N LEU A 58 6.74 -9.07 -5.02
CA LEU A 58 7.40 -9.76 -6.13
C LEU A 58 7.95 -8.73 -7.15
N GLU A 59 7.42 -8.73 -8.38
CA GLU A 59 7.82 -7.81 -9.46
C GLU A 59 6.81 -6.66 -9.67
N ASP A 60 5.71 -6.64 -8.91
CA ASP A 60 4.66 -5.64 -9.05
C ASP A 60 4.87 -4.49 -8.05
N GLU A 61 4.71 -3.25 -8.53
CA GLU A 61 4.72 -2.05 -7.70
C GLU A 61 3.34 -1.37 -7.72
N LEU A 62 2.86 -1.01 -6.53
CA LEU A 62 1.61 -0.27 -6.33
C LEU A 62 1.91 1.02 -5.57
N GLU A 63 1.65 2.16 -6.21
CA GLU A 63 1.78 3.46 -5.57
C GLU A 63 0.43 3.91 -4.97
N LEU A 64 0.41 4.12 -3.66
CA LEU A 64 -0.75 4.54 -2.89
C LEU A 64 -0.56 5.95 -2.36
N ARG A 65 -1.64 6.73 -2.36
CA ARG A 65 -1.69 8.04 -1.72
C ARG A 65 -2.77 8.01 -0.66
N PHE A 66 -2.35 8.05 0.60
CA PHE A 66 -3.24 8.09 1.74
C PHE A 66 -3.51 9.52 2.17
N PRO A 67 -4.74 9.84 2.61
CA PRO A 67 -5.02 11.13 3.20
C PRO A 67 -4.18 11.31 4.48
N PHE A 68 -3.74 12.54 4.74
CA PHE A 68 -3.16 12.85 6.06
C PHE A 68 -4.15 12.53 7.18
N GLY A 69 -3.70 11.83 8.23
CA GLY A 69 -4.51 11.64 9.43
C GLY A 69 -4.22 10.37 10.23
N SER A 70 -4.99 10.20 11.31
CA SER A 70 -4.84 9.09 12.28
C SER A 70 -5.12 7.72 11.67
N HIS A 71 -6.07 7.60 10.74
CA HIS A 71 -6.40 6.33 10.08
C HIS A 71 -5.21 5.81 9.26
N THR A 72 -4.55 6.69 8.51
CA THR A 72 -3.33 6.38 7.76
C THR A 72 -2.23 5.93 8.71
N ARG A 73 -1.98 6.69 9.79
CA ARG A 73 -0.99 6.34 10.81
C ARG A 73 -1.24 4.97 11.44
N LEU A 74 -2.51 4.67 11.76
CA LEU A 74 -2.92 3.37 12.32
C LEU A 74 -2.67 2.24 11.32
N PHE A 75 -3.16 2.37 10.08
CA PHE A 75 -2.94 1.38 9.01
C PHE A 75 -1.44 1.09 8.85
N LEU A 76 -0.64 2.14 8.76
CA LEU A 76 0.81 2.05 8.60
C LEU A 76 1.48 1.35 9.80
N SER A 77 1.09 1.67 11.03
CA SER A 77 1.62 1.00 12.22
C SER A 77 1.27 -0.50 12.28
N GLU A 78 0.07 -0.88 11.83
CA GLU A 78 -0.37 -2.27 11.80
C GLU A 78 0.36 -3.08 10.72
N VAL A 79 0.64 -2.48 9.57
CA VAL A 79 1.48 -3.09 8.53
C VAL A 79 2.90 -3.35 9.05
N ASN A 80 3.50 -2.37 9.73
CA ASN A 80 4.82 -2.55 10.32
C ASN A 80 4.82 -3.64 11.40
N ARG A 81 3.77 -3.70 12.25
CA ARG A 81 3.62 -4.76 13.25
C ARG A 81 3.54 -6.13 12.59
N ALA A 82 2.68 -6.29 11.58
CA ALA A 82 2.51 -7.56 10.86
C ALA A 82 3.82 -8.01 10.19
N TRP A 83 4.60 -7.09 9.63
CA TRP A 83 5.93 -7.42 9.11
C TRP A 83 6.88 -7.94 10.19
N ASN A 84 6.96 -7.23 11.32
CA ASN A 84 7.82 -7.64 12.43
C ASN A 84 7.42 -9.02 12.97
N ASP A 85 6.12 -9.31 13.03
CA ASP A 85 5.61 -10.62 13.43
C ASP A 85 6.08 -11.72 12.47
N VAL A 86 6.08 -11.47 11.15
CA VAL A 86 6.61 -12.42 10.15
C VAL A 86 8.11 -12.67 10.37
N CYS A 87 8.90 -11.62 10.55
CA CYS A 87 10.34 -11.76 10.81
C CYS A 87 10.64 -12.55 12.09
N GLN A 88 9.80 -12.41 13.13
CA GLN A 88 9.96 -13.14 14.38
C GLN A 88 9.49 -14.59 14.29
N GLN A 89 8.38 -14.85 13.60
CA GLN A 89 7.78 -16.19 13.51
C GLN A 89 8.52 -17.10 12.53
N TYR A 90 9.10 -16.54 11.46
CA TYR A 90 9.65 -17.32 10.35
C TYR A 90 11.14 -17.06 10.04
N PRO A 91 12.06 -17.01 11.03
CA PRO A 91 13.41 -16.50 10.83
C PRO A 91 14.29 -17.28 9.84
N LYS A 92 13.90 -18.50 9.45
CA LYS A 92 14.66 -19.40 8.55
C LYS A 92 13.81 -20.07 7.48
N GLU A 93 12.50 -19.94 7.56
CA GLU A 93 11.53 -20.64 6.71
C GLU A 93 10.65 -19.62 6.02
N GLU A 94 10.12 -19.96 4.85
CA GLU A 94 9.18 -19.07 4.16
C GLU A 94 7.79 -19.15 4.82
N PRO A 95 7.12 -18.02 5.06
CA PRO A 95 5.78 -18.01 5.63
C PRO A 95 4.77 -18.66 4.67
N THR A 96 3.94 -19.56 5.18
CA THR A 96 2.87 -20.23 4.42
C THR A 96 1.50 -19.63 4.72
N PHE A 97 0.63 -19.59 3.71
CA PHE A 97 -0.68 -18.93 3.80
C PHE A 97 -1.83 -19.84 3.37
N ASP A 98 -1.85 -21.07 3.87
CA ASP A 98 -2.81 -22.12 3.46
C ASP A 98 -4.28 -21.69 3.64
N TRP A 99 -4.56 -20.84 4.65
CA TRP A 99 -5.89 -20.31 4.93
C TRP A 99 -6.42 -19.38 3.83
N LEU A 100 -5.57 -18.82 2.96
CA LEU A 100 -5.98 -17.95 1.85
C LEU A 100 -6.74 -18.69 0.75
N THR A 101 -6.59 -20.01 0.66
CA THR A 101 -7.31 -20.86 -0.32
C THR A 101 -8.83 -20.67 -0.26
N LYS A 102 -9.37 -20.35 0.92
CA LYS A 102 -10.78 -19.99 1.13
C LYS A 102 -11.23 -18.78 0.30
N TYR A 103 -10.37 -17.80 0.09
CA TYR A 103 -10.71 -16.52 -0.55
C TYR A 103 -10.39 -16.50 -2.05
N LEU A 104 -9.45 -17.33 -2.51
CA LEU A 104 -9.07 -17.44 -3.93
C LEU A 104 -10.17 -18.03 -4.83
N THR A 105 -11.12 -18.79 -4.26
CA THR A 105 -12.24 -19.37 -5.02
C THR A 105 -13.29 -18.33 -5.40
N VAL A 106 -13.38 -17.23 -4.65
CA VAL A 106 -14.34 -16.14 -4.88
C VAL A 106 -13.84 -15.19 -5.98
N SER A 107 -12.53 -14.91 -6.04
CA SER A 107 -11.94 -13.97 -7.00
C SER A 107 -11.80 -14.50 -8.43
N LYS A 108 -11.68 -15.82 -8.64
CA LYS A 108 -11.55 -16.43 -9.99
C LYS A 108 -12.77 -16.23 -10.89
N LYS A 109 -13.96 -15.98 -10.33
CA LYS A 109 -15.19 -15.77 -11.13
C LYS A 109 -15.30 -14.37 -11.77
N VAL A 110 -14.41 -13.43 -11.43
CA VAL A 110 -14.49 -12.01 -11.85
C VAL A 110 -13.23 -11.56 -12.61
N ARG A 111 -12.49 -12.46 -13.26
CA ARG A 111 -11.34 -12.06 -14.10
C ARG A 111 -11.83 -11.45 -15.43
N MET A 112 -12.12 -10.15 -15.41
CA MET A 112 -12.10 -9.30 -16.60
C MET A 112 -10.64 -8.98 -16.98
N PRO A 113 -10.34 -8.76 -18.27
CA PRO A 113 -8.97 -8.51 -18.72
C PRO A 113 -8.42 -7.23 -18.09
N ARG A 114 -7.28 -7.38 -17.39
CA ARG A 114 -6.50 -6.32 -16.75
C ARG A 114 -6.28 -5.17 -17.76
N LYS A 115 -6.82 -3.99 -17.50
CA LYS A 115 -6.32 -2.76 -18.10
C LYS A 115 -5.18 -2.27 -17.21
N ALA A 116 -4.01 -2.08 -17.83
CA ALA A 116 -2.85 -1.48 -17.19
C ALA A 116 -3.26 -0.24 -16.37
N ILE A 117 -2.82 -0.21 -15.11
CA ILE A 117 -3.06 0.87 -14.17
C ILE A 117 -2.34 2.11 -14.72
N LYS A 118 -3.09 2.96 -15.45
CA LYS A 118 -2.57 4.23 -15.96
C LYS A 118 -2.74 5.28 -14.88
N ALA A 119 -1.62 5.77 -14.37
CA ALA A 119 -1.55 6.92 -13.47
C ALA A 119 -2.33 8.12 -14.04
N THR A 120 -3.39 8.52 -13.34
CA THR A 120 -4.12 9.77 -13.63
C THR A 120 -3.28 10.95 -13.18
N THR A 121 -2.59 11.60 -14.12
CA THR A 121 -2.02 12.93 -13.92
C THR A 121 -3.11 13.97 -14.10
N SER A 122 -3.59 14.57 -13.02
CA SER A 122 -4.49 15.73 -13.09
C SER A 122 -3.67 16.96 -13.50
N LYS A 123 -3.75 17.38 -14.77
CA LYS A 123 -3.25 18.68 -15.23
C LYS A 123 -4.18 19.79 -14.72
N MET A 124 -3.71 20.58 -13.77
CA MET A 124 -4.37 21.80 -13.32
C MET A 124 -4.05 22.94 -14.31
N ASN A 125 -5.06 23.37 -15.07
CA ASN A 125 -4.96 24.54 -15.94
C ASN A 125 -4.96 25.83 -15.10
N GLN A 126 -3.89 26.60 -15.15
CA GLN A 126 -3.90 27.99 -14.72
C GLN A 126 -4.23 28.90 -15.91
N SER A 127 -5.46 29.44 -15.91
CA SER A 127 -5.83 30.57 -16.75
C SER A 127 -5.22 31.85 -16.18
N LYS A 128 -4.31 32.47 -16.95
CA LYS A 128 -3.80 33.83 -16.70
C LYS A 128 -4.94 34.84 -16.83
N LYS A 129 -5.02 35.78 -15.89
CA LYS A 129 -5.59 37.12 -16.09
C LYS A 129 -4.45 38.12 -16.02
#